data_AF-A0A090AFJ8-F1
#
_entry.id   AF-A0A090AFJ8-F1
#
_cell.length_a   1.000
_cell.length_b   1.000
_cell.length_c   1.000
_cell.angle_alpha   90.00
_cell.angle_beta   90.00
_cell.angle_gamma   90.00
#
_symmetry.space_group_name_H-M   'P 1'
#
loop_
_entity.id
_entity.type
_entity.pdbx_description
1 polymer ?
#
loop_
_entity_poly.entity_id
_entity_poly.type
_entity_poly.pdbx_seq_one_letter_code
_entity_poly.pdbx_strand_id
1 'polypeptide(L)'
;MNTLSSAIFPNSDKKDGDELPLALEEDELQFADEEDGTLFASEDQTALSSTSTLLPIEDDQPPFINPIPARIWKVVIIDDDPEVHEVTQFALQDFTFRNKPLTFLSAYSGQEAQELLKNHLDAAVIFLDVVMEENDSGLKIVKYIRETLQNHLVRIILRTGQPGEAPEEKIIVDYDINDYKLKTDLTQRKLFVTMIAALRAYYDLMALEINKLALKQTLEAMPVGVCVLEAKSKKPTFINQQARKLFGKGVEPQVTADNFNISYQMMQAGSSEWYPLNQLPLIRALQGQSSCVNDIEIRQADQIIPIESCGTPIFDEKQQVVYALSVFQDITERQRAEANKIRLVQEEAAKEAALRHSEEIAAKNADLIRLNQEKNEFIGVVAHDLKNPLSGLKGYAEDILDSFDELTKEELIELVSKIKLGAIQMFNLVVNLLDINAIESGKLNFKFEAVDIIPIMQKVLNNYQERAKAKNIKLQLESQPPLLIALVDKNTCEGILDNLVSNAIKYSPLNKNIYIRLCQRDSYIRSEVQDEGTGLSESDLPKLFGKFTRLSSKPTGGEHSTGLGLFIVKKLVEAMKGKVWCESQLGQGATFIVEFPTP
;
A
#
# COMPACT_ATOMS: atom_id res chain seq x y z
N MET A 1 -15.42 -15.72 -30.61
CA MET A 1 -15.75 -15.04 -31.88
C MET A 1 -14.97 -13.73 -31.87
N ASN A 2 -13.69 -13.72 -32.24
CA ASN A 2 -13.10 -13.75 -33.59
C ASN A 2 -13.50 -12.58 -34.50
N THR A 3 -12.46 -11.96 -35.08
CA THR A 3 -12.36 -11.11 -36.29
C THR A 3 -12.64 -9.60 -36.13
N LEU A 4 -11.90 -8.64 -36.72
CA LEU A 4 -10.66 -8.61 -37.54
C LEU A 4 -10.33 -7.12 -37.87
N SER A 5 -9.05 -6.82 -38.21
CA SER A 5 -8.58 -5.86 -39.24
C SER A 5 -8.78 -4.34 -38.99
N SER A 6 -7.91 -3.37 -39.33
CA SER A 6 -6.70 -3.28 -40.18
C SER A 6 -5.87 -2.03 -39.83
N ALA A 7 -4.56 -2.13 -40.08
CA ALA A 7 -3.54 -1.07 -40.04
C ALA A 7 -3.59 -0.10 -41.25
N ILE A 8 -3.13 1.15 -41.07
CA ILE A 8 -2.63 2.05 -42.13
C ILE A 8 -1.48 2.93 -41.58
N PHE A 9 -0.29 2.82 -42.18
CA PHE A 9 0.82 3.78 -42.10
C PHE A 9 0.65 4.86 -43.18
N PRO A 10 1.37 6.00 -43.07
CA PRO A 10 2.22 6.35 -44.20
C PRO A 10 3.63 6.82 -43.81
N ASN A 11 4.58 6.47 -44.67
CA ASN A 11 5.96 6.92 -44.72
C ASN A 11 6.08 7.97 -45.83
N SER A 12 6.90 9.02 -45.66
CA SER A 12 7.47 9.76 -46.79
C SER A 12 8.78 10.45 -46.41
N ASP A 13 9.85 10.02 -47.09
CA ASP A 13 11.21 10.56 -47.14
C ASP A 13 11.32 11.96 -47.78
N LYS A 14 12.35 12.72 -47.35
CA LYS A 14 13.36 13.49 -48.13
C LYS A 14 14.14 14.40 -47.15
N LYS A 15 15.43 14.19 -46.84
CA LYS A 15 16.72 14.34 -47.58
C LYS A 15 17.23 15.79 -47.79
N ASP A 16 18.54 15.88 -47.54
CA ASP A 16 19.54 16.96 -47.77
C ASP A 16 19.63 18.03 -46.66
N GLY A 17 20.76 18.35 -46.03
CA GLY A 17 22.19 18.09 -46.28
C GLY A 17 22.95 19.39 -45.95
N ASP A 18 23.95 19.37 -45.06
CA ASP A 18 25.23 20.12 -45.16
C ASP A 18 26.08 20.08 -43.86
N GLU A 19 27.22 19.41 -44.00
CA GLU A 19 28.62 19.71 -43.60
C GLU A 19 29.05 20.14 -42.16
N LEU A 20 29.90 19.23 -41.62
CA LEU A 20 30.96 19.22 -40.57
C LEU A 20 31.95 20.43 -40.50
N PRO A 21 33.02 20.47 -39.65
CA PRO A 21 33.45 19.64 -38.47
C PRO A 21 33.99 20.45 -37.24
N LEU A 22 34.26 19.78 -36.10
CA LEU A 22 35.58 19.78 -35.36
C LEU A 22 35.48 19.22 -33.91
N ALA A 23 35.99 17.99 -33.75
CA ALA A 23 36.98 17.46 -32.80
C ALA A 23 36.99 17.75 -31.27
N LEU A 24 37.43 16.70 -30.55
CA LEU A 24 37.98 16.57 -29.17
C LEU A 24 36.91 16.34 -28.07
N GLU A 25 36.96 15.33 -27.19
CA GLU A 25 37.93 14.30 -26.81
C GLU A 25 37.13 13.15 -26.13
N GLU A 26 37.49 11.90 -26.42
CA GLU A 26 37.02 10.69 -25.71
C GLU A 26 38.01 10.39 -24.58
N ASP A 27 37.50 10.19 -23.35
CA ASP A 27 38.26 9.55 -22.27
C ASP A 27 37.69 8.14 -22.04
N GLU A 28 38.53 7.16 -22.37
CA GLU A 28 38.41 5.75 -22.06
C GLU A 28 38.58 5.50 -20.55
N LEU A 29 37.80 4.57 -19.99
CA LEU A 29 38.24 3.81 -18.83
C LEU A 29 37.76 2.35 -18.96
N GLN A 30 38.77 1.49 -18.91
CA GLN A 30 38.84 0.11 -19.37
C GLN A 30 38.03 -0.87 -18.50
N PHE A 31 37.33 -1.78 -19.17
CA PHE A 31 36.97 -3.09 -18.64
C PHE A 31 38.13 -4.05 -18.94
N ALA A 32 38.57 -4.81 -17.93
CA ALA A 32 39.48 -5.92 -18.10
C ALA A 32 38.70 -7.23 -18.00
N ASP A 33 38.65 -7.96 -19.10
CA ASP A 33 38.32 -9.38 -19.20
C ASP A 33 39.55 -10.23 -18.88
N GLU A 34 39.35 -11.37 -18.22
CA GLU A 34 40.19 -12.56 -18.40
C GLU A 34 39.27 -13.76 -18.70
N GLU A 35 39.33 -14.22 -19.96
CA GLU A 35 38.97 -15.58 -20.43
C GLU A 35 40.05 -16.58 -19.91
N ASP A 36 40.01 -17.91 -20.00
CA ASP A 36 39.17 -18.93 -20.63
C ASP A 36 39.63 -20.29 -20.04
N GLY A 37 38.86 -21.37 -20.21
CA GLY A 37 39.36 -22.71 -19.85
C GLY A 37 38.37 -23.86 -19.85
N THR A 38 37.84 -24.22 -21.02
CA THR A 38 37.11 -25.46 -21.32
C THR A 38 37.90 -26.74 -20.98
N LEU A 39 37.24 -27.81 -20.49
CA LEU A 39 37.04 -29.09 -21.22
C LEU A 39 36.27 -30.16 -20.40
N PHE A 40 35.51 -30.99 -21.13
CA PHE A 40 34.67 -32.10 -20.68
C PHE A 40 35.45 -33.41 -20.40
N ALA A 41 34.79 -34.24 -19.57
CA ALA A 41 34.77 -35.71 -19.49
C ALA A 41 35.86 -36.47 -18.69
N SER A 42 35.44 -37.15 -17.62
CA SER A 42 35.33 -38.63 -17.59
C SER A 42 34.65 -39.12 -16.31
N GLU A 43 33.98 -40.27 -16.44
CA GLU A 43 33.36 -41.09 -15.40
C GLU A 43 34.36 -41.47 -14.29
N ASP A 44 33.89 -41.54 -13.03
CA ASP A 44 34.17 -42.70 -12.18
C ASP A 44 33.29 -42.73 -10.92
N GLN A 45 32.66 -43.89 -10.73
CA GLN A 45 32.00 -44.31 -9.50
C GLN A 45 33.07 -44.70 -8.48
N THR A 46 33.06 -44.14 -7.27
CA THR A 46 33.42 -44.91 -6.05
C THR A 46 32.92 -44.24 -4.77
N ALA A 47 32.02 -44.97 -4.10
CA ALA A 47 31.95 -45.24 -2.67
C ALA A 47 32.13 -44.10 -1.64
N LEU A 48 31.02 -43.87 -0.93
CA LEU A 48 30.89 -43.55 0.50
C LEU A 48 32.14 -43.74 1.37
N SER A 49 32.58 -42.67 2.03
CA SER A 49 32.87 -42.72 3.47
C SER A 49 32.75 -41.32 4.09
N SER A 50 31.60 -41.03 4.69
CA SER A 50 31.39 -39.86 5.53
C SER A 50 31.92 -40.14 6.94
N THR A 51 33.13 -39.70 7.24
CA THR A 51 33.59 -39.48 8.62
C THR A 51 33.10 -38.11 9.09
N SER A 52 31.88 -38.08 9.62
CA SER A 52 31.43 -36.96 10.45
C SER A 52 31.90 -37.21 11.87
N THR A 53 32.92 -36.47 12.28
CA THR A 53 33.43 -36.42 13.65
C THR A 53 32.38 -35.76 14.53
N LEU A 54 31.50 -36.55 15.13
CA LEU A 54 30.64 -36.12 16.24
C LEU A 54 31.48 -36.07 17.52
N LEU A 55 31.50 -34.90 18.16
CA LEU A 55 31.99 -34.75 19.53
C LEU A 55 31.13 -35.62 20.48
N PRO A 56 31.73 -36.23 21.52
CA PRO A 56 31.02 -37.14 22.40
C PRO A 56 30.06 -36.35 23.30
N ILE A 57 28.76 -36.60 23.13
CA ILE A 57 27.77 -36.30 24.16
C ILE A 57 27.90 -37.46 25.15
N GLU A 58 28.44 -37.19 26.34
CA GLU A 58 28.26 -38.09 27.49
C GLU A 58 26.79 -38.00 27.89
N ASP A 59 25.96 -38.81 27.24
CA ASP A 59 24.59 -39.05 27.64
C ASP A 59 24.57 -40.44 28.28
N ASP A 60 24.13 -40.49 29.53
CA ASP A 60 23.92 -41.69 30.36
C ASP A 60 22.73 -42.53 29.82
N GLN A 61 22.59 -42.58 28.49
CA GLN A 61 21.50 -43.27 27.81
C GLN A 61 21.84 -44.75 27.65
N PRO A 62 20.89 -45.65 27.95
CA PRO A 62 21.08 -47.07 27.75
C PRO A 62 21.45 -47.36 26.28
N PRO A 63 22.23 -48.42 26.03
CA PRO A 63 22.76 -48.70 24.70
C PRO A 63 21.66 -48.85 23.66
N PHE A 64 21.81 -48.15 22.53
CA PHE A 64 20.81 -48.06 21.47
C PHE A 64 20.61 -49.41 20.77
N ILE A 65 19.41 -49.99 20.91
CA ILE A 65 19.02 -51.22 20.21
C ILE A 65 18.64 -50.85 18.77
N ASN A 66 19.50 -51.20 17.81
CA ASN A 66 19.28 -50.90 16.40
C ASN A 66 18.07 -51.69 15.86
N PRO A 67 16.99 -51.02 15.43
CA PRO A 67 15.75 -51.72 15.13
C PRO A 67 15.62 -52.11 13.64
N ILE A 68 16.74 -52.15 12.90
CA ILE A 68 16.76 -52.69 11.55
C ILE A 68 16.36 -54.18 11.61
N PRO A 69 15.47 -54.66 10.71
CA PRO A 69 15.07 -56.06 10.73
C PRO A 69 16.28 -56.96 10.47
N ALA A 70 16.78 -57.63 11.51
CA ALA A 70 17.86 -58.60 11.39
C ALA A 70 17.50 -59.65 10.31
N ARG A 71 18.44 -60.02 9.44
CA ARG A 71 18.23 -61.06 8.40
C ARG A 71 18.02 -62.46 8.99
N ILE A 72 18.37 -62.62 10.26
CA ILE A 72 18.39 -63.86 11.05
C ILE A 72 17.89 -63.55 12.46
N TRP A 73 17.25 -64.51 13.13
CA TRP A 73 16.84 -64.37 14.52
C TRP A 73 17.93 -64.91 15.45
N LYS A 74 18.54 -64.05 16.26
CA LYS A 74 19.53 -64.46 17.25
C LYS A 74 18.84 -65.07 18.47
N VAL A 75 19.16 -66.33 18.75
CA VAL A 75 18.71 -67.06 19.93
C VAL A 75 19.94 -67.38 20.77
N VAL A 76 19.97 -66.91 22.01
CA VAL A 76 21.06 -67.19 22.94
C VAL A 76 20.67 -68.38 23.80
N ILE A 77 21.57 -69.33 23.97
CA ILE A 77 21.44 -70.46 24.88
C ILE A 77 22.53 -70.29 25.95
N ILE A 78 22.11 -70.25 27.20
CA ILE A 78 22.99 -70.09 28.36
C ILE A 78 22.73 -71.28 29.28
N ASP A 79 23.64 -72.23 29.29
CA ASP A 79 23.55 -73.49 30.03
C ASP A 79 24.97 -74.03 30.21
N ASP A 80 25.31 -74.58 31.37
CA ASP A 80 26.65 -75.15 31.60
C ASP A 80 26.81 -76.55 30.97
N ASP A 81 25.71 -77.19 30.56
CA ASP A 81 25.67 -78.50 29.92
C ASP A 81 25.70 -78.39 28.37
N PRO A 82 26.80 -78.80 27.70
CA PRO A 82 26.90 -78.78 26.25
C PRO A 82 25.82 -79.60 25.52
N GLU A 83 25.30 -80.67 26.14
CA GLU A 83 24.26 -81.49 25.52
C GLU A 83 22.96 -80.70 25.33
N VAL A 84 22.63 -79.79 26.26
CA VAL A 84 21.43 -78.95 26.16
C VAL A 84 21.51 -78.01 24.95
N HIS A 85 22.71 -77.53 24.63
CA HIS A 85 22.95 -76.69 23.45
C HIS A 85 22.70 -77.49 22.17
N GLU A 86 23.31 -78.67 22.05
CA GLU A 86 23.16 -79.54 20.88
C GLU A 86 21.70 -79.95 20.67
N VAL A 87 21.01 -80.37 21.72
CA VAL A 87 19.59 -80.78 21.66
C VAL A 87 18.69 -79.61 21.26
N THR A 88 18.92 -78.42 21.84
CA THR A 88 18.11 -77.23 21.50
C THR A 88 18.33 -76.80 20.06
N GLN A 89 19.57 -76.80 19.58
CA GLN A 89 19.92 -76.46 18.21
C GLN A 89 19.34 -77.48 17.22
N PHE A 90 19.48 -78.78 17.51
CA PHE A 90 18.93 -79.85 16.68
C PHE A 90 17.39 -79.79 16.60
N ALA A 91 16.73 -79.59 17.74
CA ALA A 91 15.26 -79.50 17.80
C ALA A 91 14.69 -78.35 16.95
N LEU A 92 15.48 -77.30 16.73
CA LEU A 92 15.08 -76.06 16.05
C LEU A 92 15.86 -75.80 14.75
N GLN A 93 16.60 -76.77 14.21
CA GLN A 93 17.51 -76.54 13.07
C GLN A 93 16.78 -76.00 11.82
N ASP A 94 15.60 -76.55 11.51
CA ASP A 94 14.80 -76.17 10.34
C ASP A 94 13.73 -75.12 10.67
N PHE A 95 13.83 -74.51 11.85
CA PHE A 95 12.86 -73.53 12.31
C PHE A 95 12.98 -72.23 11.51
N THR A 96 11.84 -71.74 11.02
CA THR A 96 11.75 -70.41 10.41
C THR A 96 10.59 -69.64 11.01
N PHE A 97 10.79 -68.33 11.20
CA PHE A 97 9.73 -67.41 11.58
C PHE A 97 9.76 -66.20 10.65
N ARG A 98 8.62 -65.95 9.98
CA ARG A 98 8.50 -64.92 8.93
C ARG A 98 9.59 -65.03 7.85
N ASN A 99 9.85 -66.26 7.40
CA ASN A 99 10.86 -66.61 6.38
C ASN A 99 12.31 -66.25 6.75
N LYS A 100 12.62 -66.12 8.05
CA LYS A 100 13.98 -65.92 8.54
C LYS A 100 14.41 -67.10 9.40
N PRO A 101 15.63 -67.63 9.21
CA PRO A 101 16.15 -68.72 10.02
C PRO A 101 16.66 -68.21 11.37
N LEU A 102 16.92 -69.15 12.29
CA LEU A 102 17.55 -68.87 13.57
C LEU A 102 19.09 -68.89 13.44
N THR A 103 19.75 -68.19 14.35
CA THR A 103 21.19 -68.33 14.60
C THR A 103 21.38 -68.45 16.10
N PHE A 104 22.12 -69.47 16.51
CA PHE A 104 22.32 -69.78 17.91
C PHE A 104 23.64 -69.20 18.40
N LEU A 105 23.61 -68.56 19.56
CA LEU A 105 24.77 -68.09 20.30
C LEU A 105 24.78 -68.84 21.62
N SER A 106 25.96 -69.28 22.07
CA SER A 106 26.11 -70.11 23.26
C SER A 106 27.01 -69.44 24.27
N ALA A 107 26.64 -69.49 25.54
CA ALA A 107 27.50 -69.19 26.67
C ALA A 107 27.34 -70.30 27.70
N TYR A 108 28.44 -70.73 28.30
CA TYR A 108 28.48 -71.87 29.23
C TYR A 108 28.65 -71.45 30.70
N SER A 109 28.74 -70.15 30.93
CA SER A 109 28.89 -69.56 32.27
C SER A 109 28.19 -68.22 32.36
N GLY A 110 27.92 -67.77 33.59
CA GLY A 110 27.39 -66.46 33.90
C GLY A 110 28.26 -65.32 33.37
N GLN A 111 29.58 -65.47 33.43
CA GLN A 111 30.53 -64.48 32.95
C GLN A 111 30.54 -64.41 31.41
N GLU A 112 30.58 -65.57 30.73
CA GLU A 112 30.47 -65.63 29.27
C GLU A 112 29.14 -65.06 28.79
N ALA A 113 28.03 -65.34 29.49
CA ALA A 113 26.72 -64.81 29.16
C ALA A 113 26.69 -63.29 29.20
N GLN A 114 27.25 -62.67 30.25
CA GLN A 114 27.31 -61.22 30.35
C GLN A 114 28.13 -60.59 29.21
N GLU A 115 29.26 -61.18 28.85
CA GLU A 115 30.11 -60.69 27.75
C GLU A 115 29.43 -60.86 26.38
N LEU A 116 28.79 -62.01 26.15
CA LEU A 116 28.04 -62.29 24.93
C LEU A 116 26.86 -61.33 24.76
N LEU A 117 26.09 -61.07 25.81
CA LEU A 117 24.90 -60.22 25.78
C LEU A 117 25.23 -58.74 25.58
N LYS A 118 26.37 -58.26 26.09
CA LYS A 118 26.87 -56.90 25.78
C LYS A 118 27.09 -56.70 24.28
N ASN A 119 27.59 -57.73 23.59
CA ASN A 119 27.90 -57.69 22.17
C ASN A 119 26.70 -58.03 21.26
N HIS A 120 25.60 -58.54 21.84
CA HIS A 120 24.42 -59.00 21.10
C HIS A 120 23.11 -58.49 21.73
N LEU A 121 22.98 -57.17 21.84
CA LEU A 121 21.75 -56.52 22.30
C LEU A 121 20.53 -56.76 21.39
N ASP A 122 20.78 -57.21 20.15
CA ASP A 122 19.77 -57.61 19.17
C ASP A 122 19.32 -59.08 19.31
N ALA A 123 19.70 -59.77 20.39
CA ALA A 123 19.16 -61.08 20.73
C ALA A 123 17.64 -61.02 20.86
N ALA A 124 16.94 -61.93 20.16
CA ALA A 124 15.48 -61.98 20.18
C ALA A 124 14.96 -62.82 21.34
N VAL A 125 15.61 -63.97 21.58
CA VAL A 125 15.22 -64.94 22.60
C VAL A 125 16.46 -65.43 23.33
N ILE A 126 16.36 -65.57 24.66
CA ILE A 126 17.37 -66.17 25.51
C ILE A 126 16.73 -67.38 26.19
N PHE A 127 17.34 -68.54 26.01
CA PHE A 127 17.13 -69.70 26.85
C PHE A 127 18.19 -69.72 27.93
N LEU A 128 17.79 -69.73 29.18
CA LEU A 128 18.69 -69.52 30.30
C LEU A 128 18.45 -70.54 31.39
N ASP A 129 19.49 -71.30 31.74
CA ASP A 129 19.43 -72.17 32.92
C ASP A 129 19.44 -71.34 34.21
N VAL A 130 18.67 -71.79 35.19
CA VAL A 130 18.59 -71.15 36.51
C VAL A 130 19.83 -71.48 37.33
N VAL A 131 20.27 -72.74 37.30
CA VAL A 131 21.36 -73.28 38.12
C VAL A 131 22.52 -73.63 37.20
N MET A 132 23.67 -72.99 37.41
CA MET A 132 24.91 -73.30 36.68
C MET A 132 26.05 -73.41 37.70
N GLU A 133 26.95 -72.43 37.77
CA GLU A 133 28.04 -72.42 38.77
C GLU A 133 27.52 -72.21 40.19
N GLU A 134 26.47 -71.40 40.33
CA GLU A 134 25.75 -71.13 41.55
C GLU A 134 24.24 -71.42 41.36
N ASN A 135 23.53 -71.64 42.47
CA ASN A 135 22.10 -71.99 42.46
C ASN A 135 21.18 -70.87 41.92
N ASP A 136 21.70 -69.65 41.73
CA ASP A 136 20.97 -68.49 41.24
C ASP A 136 21.70 -67.76 40.09
N SER A 137 22.70 -68.41 39.44
CA SER A 137 23.47 -67.84 38.33
C SER A 137 22.57 -67.27 37.23
N GLY A 138 21.52 -68.00 36.84
CA GLY A 138 20.56 -67.56 35.84
C GLY A 138 19.80 -66.30 36.26
N LEU A 139 19.33 -66.25 37.50
CA LEU A 139 18.59 -65.09 38.02
C LEU A 139 19.46 -63.83 38.09
N LYS A 140 20.75 -63.97 38.37
CA LYS A 140 21.73 -62.87 38.30
C LYS A 140 21.89 -62.33 36.89
N ILE A 141 21.91 -63.20 35.87
CA ILE A 141 21.93 -62.77 34.47
C ILE A 141 20.64 -62.02 34.09
N VAL A 142 19.47 -62.47 34.56
CA VAL A 142 18.21 -61.75 34.28
C VAL A 142 18.26 -60.33 34.83
N LYS A 143 18.69 -60.17 36.09
CA LYS A 143 18.90 -58.84 36.69
C LYS A 143 19.89 -58.01 35.87
N TYR A 144 20.99 -58.61 35.44
CA TYR A 144 21.95 -57.93 34.58
C TYR A 144 21.32 -57.41 33.27
N ILE A 145 20.49 -58.23 32.60
CA ILE A 145 19.80 -57.84 31.36
C ILE A 145 18.81 -56.69 31.60
N ARG A 146 18.02 -56.75 32.68
CA ARG A 146 16.94 -55.79 32.94
C ARG A 146 17.41 -54.52 33.63
N GLU A 147 18.33 -54.61 34.58
CA GLU A 147 18.79 -53.47 35.38
C GLU A 147 20.03 -52.82 34.78
N THR A 148 20.99 -53.60 34.26
CA THR A 148 22.25 -53.07 33.73
C THR A 148 22.19 -52.78 32.24
N LEU A 149 21.76 -53.76 31.42
CA LEU A 149 21.62 -53.55 29.97
C LEU A 149 20.34 -52.80 29.59
N GLN A 150 19.37 -52.72 30.51
CA GLN A 150 18.02 -52.17 30.27
C GLN A 150 17.32 -52.72 29.03
N ASN A 151 17.66 -53.96 28.64
CA ASN A 151 17.08 -54.59 27.46
C ASN A 151 15.78 -55.29 27.85
N HIS A 152 14.68 -54.53 27.82
CA HIS A 152 13.33 -55.06 28.02
C HIS A 152 12.71 -55.59 26.73
N LEU A 153 13.43 -55.68 25.61
CA LEU A 153 12.93 -56.18 24.32
C LEU A 153 13.20 -57.67 24.16
N VAL A 154 14.36 -58.16 24.58
CA VAL A 154 14.69 -59.60 24.51
C VAL A 154 13.74 -60.46 25.34
N ARG A 155 13.31 -61.60 24.79
CA ARG A 155 12.46 -62.55 25.51
C ARG A 155 13.30 -63.56 26.27
N ILE A 156 13.11 -63.68 27.58
CA ILE A 156 13.86 -64.61 28.43
C ILE A 156 12.97 -65.80 28.78
N ILE A 157 13.44 -67.00 28.49
CA ILE A 157 12.80 -68.27 28.83
C ILE A 157 13.73 -69.01 29.77
N LEU A 158 13.35 -69.09 31.04
CA LEU A 158 14.09 -69.85 32.03
C LEU A 158 13.86 -71.34 31.86
N ARG A 159 14.94 -72.11 31.99
CA ARG A 159 14.93 -73.57 32.01
C ARG A 159 15.58 -74.05 33.30
N THR A 160 15.11 -75.15 33.88
CA THR A 160 15.84 -75.80 34.98
C THR A 160 15.64 -77.31 34.96
N GLY A 161 16.68 -78.06 35.36
CA GLY A 161 16.62 -79.50 35.60
C GLY A 161 16.08 -79.88 36.99
N GLN A 162 16.16 -78.97 37.96
CA GLN A 162 15.72 -79.20 39.35
C GLN A 162 14.93 -77.99 39.88
N PRO A 163 13.65 -78.16 40.24
CA PRO A 163 12.91 -77.08 40.89
C PRO A 163 13.45 -76.83 42.31
N GLY A 164 13.88 -75.59 42.58
CA GLY A 164 14.29 -75.11 43.91
C GLY A 164 13.15 -74.38 44.66
N GLU A 165 13.41 -73.98 45.92
CA GLU A 165 12.44 -73.57 46.98
C GLU A 165 11.40 -72.45 46.67
N ALA A 166 11.40 -71.83 45.48
CA ALA A 166 10.51 -70.73 45.12
C ALA A 166 9.51 -71.11 43.99
N PRO A 167 8.21 -70.75 44.11
CA PRO A 167 7.21 -71.02 43.07
C PRO A 167 7.51 -70.28 41.76
N GLU A 168 7.27 -70.94 40.62
CA GLU A 168 7.42 -70.42 39.25
C GLU A 168 6.78 -69.03 39.06
N GLU A 169 5.55 -68.86 39.58
CA GLU A 169 4.78 -67.61 39.49
C GLU A 169 5.52 -66.40 40.07
N LYS A 170 6.28 -66.62 41.16
CA LYS A 170 7.03 -65.57 41.85
C LYS A 170 8.24 -65.12 41.05
N ILE A 171 8.96 -66.08 40.47
CA ILE A 171 10.13 -65.81 39.64
C ILE A 171 9.72 -65.05 38.37
N ILE A 172 8.59 -65.41 37.75
CA ILE A 172 8.09 -64.75 36.55
C ILE A 172 7.83 -63.25 36.79
N VAL A 173 7.17 -62.93 37.90
CA VAL A 173 6.79 -61.55 38.26
C VAL A 173 8.00 -60.75 38.75
N ASP A 174 8.81 -61.30 39.64
CA ASP A 174 9.90 -60.57 40.31
C ASP A 174 11.07 -60.24 39.36
N TYR A 175 11.22 -60.99 38.25
CA TYR A 175 12.35 -60.88 37.33
C TYR A 175 11.99 -60.49 35.89
N ASP A 176 10.72 -60.19 35.58
CA ASP A 176 10.26 -59.78 34.24
C ASP A 176 10.74 -60.75 33.12
N ILE A 177 10.52 -62.04 33.34
CA ILE A 177 10.80 -63.11 32.38
C ILE A 177 9.54 -63.52 31.62
N ASN A 178 9.70 -64.18 30.48
CA ASN A 178 8.59 -64.41 29.55
C ASN A 178 8.03 -65.83 29.62
N ASP A 179 8.83 -66.80 30.04
CA ASP A 179 8.38 -68.17 30.26
C ASP A 179 9.34 -68.89 31.23
N TYR A 180 8.83 -69.92 31.91
CA TYR A 180 9.60 -70.80 32.78
C TYR A 180 9.24 -72.26 32.46
N LYS A 181 10.25 -73.12 32.29
CA LYS A 181 10.06 -74.50 31.82
C LYS A 181 11.03 -75.46 32.50
N LEU A 182 10.55 -76.67 32.81
CA LEU A 182 11.45 -77.76 33.19
C LEU A 182 12.17 -78.31 31.95
N LYS A 183 13.46 -78.65 32.07
CA LYS A 183 14.24 -79.26 30.98
C LYS A 183 13.57 -80.55 30.47
N THR A 184 12.98 -81.33 31.37
CA THR A 184 12.21 -82.55 31.06
C THR A 184 10.90 -82.29 30.32
N ASP A 185 10.33 -81.09 30.45
CA ASP A 185 9.09 -80.69 29.79
C ASP A 185 9.30 -80.18 28.37
N LEU A 186 10.53 -79.85 27.97
CA LEU A 186 10.84 -79.22 26.68
C LEU A 186 11.01 -80.26 25.56
N THR A 187 9.93 -80.96 25.23
CA THR A 187 9.86 -81.74 23.98
C THR A 187 10.06 -80.84 22.75
N GLN A 188 10.51 -81.39 21.62
CA GLN A 188 10.68 -80.62 20.37
C GLN A 188 9.43 -79.80 19.99
N ARG A 189 8.23 -80.39 20.14
CA ARG A 189 6.96 -79.70 19.86
C ARG A 189 6.71 -78.53 20.81
N LYS A 190 7.00 -78.70 22.11
CA LYS A 190 6.85 -77.62 23.10
C LYS A 190 7.90 -76.52 22.87
N LEU A 191 9.16 -76.87 22.59
CA LEU A 191 10.21 -75.93 22.18
C LEU A 191 9.79 -75.10 20.96
N PHE A 192 9.20 -75.74 19.95
CA PHE A 192 8.68 -75.05 18.76
C PHE A 192 7.60 -74.01 19.13
N VAL A 193 6.61 -74.40 19.95
CA VAL A 193 5.51 -73.51 20.35
C VAL A 193 6.03 -72.34 21.19
N THR A 194 6.90 -72.61 22.17
CA THR A 194 7.51 -71.58 23.01
C THR A 194 8.35 -70.61 22.17
N MET A 195 9.13 -71.11 21.19
CA MET A 195 9.92 -70.27 20.29
C MET A 195 9.03 -69.35 19.43
N ILE A 196 7.93 -69.87 18.86
CA ILE A 196 6.98 -69.05 18.10
C ILE A 196 6.38 -67.94 18.96
N ALA A 197 5.97 -68.27 20.19
CA ALA A 197 5.38 -67.28 21.11
C ALA A 197 6.38 -66.18 21.47
N ALA A 198 7.62 -66.56 21.81
CA ALA A 198 8.68 -65.62 22.16
C ALA A 198 9.08 -64.72 20.98
N LEU A 199 9.34 -65.29 19.79
CA LEU A 199 9.70 -64.51 18.61
C LEU A 199 8.58 -63.57 18.15
N ARG A 200 7.31 -63.99 18.28
CA ARG A 200 6.17 -63.11 17.98
C ARG A 200 6.11 -61.93 18.94
N ALA A 201 6.22 -62.17 20.24
CA ALA A 201 6.23 -61.10 21.25
C ALA A 201 7.40 -60.13 21.05
N TYR A 202 8.61 -60.66 20.78
CA TYR A 202 9.77 -59.84 20.42
C TYR A 202 9.48 -58.96 19.19
N TYR A 203 8.96 -59.57 18.12
CA TYR A 203 8.66 -58.87 16.87
C TYR A 203 7.67 -57.73 17.09
N ASP A 204 6.58 -57.97 17.82
CA ASP A 204 5.54 -56.97 18.04
C ASP A 204 6.05 -55.79 18.89
N LEU A 205 6.86 -56.07 19.93
CA LEU A 205 7.53 -55.03 20.72
C LEU A 205 8.53 -54.20 19.88
N MET A 206 9.32 -54.87 19.05
CA MET A 206 10.23 -54.19 18.12
C MET A 206 9.46 -53.29 17.15
N ALA A 207 8.34 -53.77 16.59
CA ALA A 207 7.51 -52.97 15.68
C ALA A 207 6.95 -51.72 16.36
N LEU A 208 6.52 -51.83 17.63
CA LEU A 208 6.06 -50.68 18.42
C LEU A 208 7.19 -49.68 18.66
N GLU A 209 8.39 -50.13 19.03
CA GLU A 209 9.52 -49.22 19.27
C GLU A 209 9.98 -48.54 17.98
N ILE A 210 9.97 -49.24 16.84
CA ILE A 210 10.21 -48.66 15.51
C ILE A 210 9.20 -47.56 15.22
N ASN A 211 7.91 -47.84 15.41
CA ASN A 211 6.85 -46.86 15.14
C ASN A 211 6.98 -45.62 16.03
N LYS A 212 7.31 -45.81 17.30
CA LYS A 212 7.56 -44.72 18.25
C LYS A 212 8.76 -43.87 17.84
N LEU A 213 9.86 -44.50 17.43
CA LEU A 213 11.05 -43.80 16.94
C LEU A 213 10.75 -43.05 15.64
N ALA A 214 10.04 -43.67 14.70
CA ALA A 214 9.64 -43.05 13.43
C ALA A 214 8.75 -41.82 13.67
N LEU A 215 7.81 -41.89 14.61
CA LEU A 215 6.97 -40.74 14.99
C LEU A 215 7.81 -39.61 15.60
N LYS A 216 8.73 -39.94 16.52
CA LYS A 216 9.66 -38.95 17.10
C LYS A 216 10.51 -38.29 16.02
N GLN A 217 11.08 -39.07 15.09
CA GLN A 217 11.86 -38.54 13.96
C GLN A 217 11.02 -37.67 13.03
N THR A 218 9.75 -38.02 12.81
CA THR A 218 8.82 -37.21 12.02
C THR A 218 8.60 -35.85 12.68
N LEU A 219 8.39 -35.80 14.00
CA LEU A 219 8.27 -34.53 14.74
C LEU A 219 9.58 -33.73 14.75
N GLU A 220 10.74 -34.40 14.82
CA GLU A 220 12.06 -33.75 14.72
C GLU A 220 12.32 -33.12 13.35
N ALA A 221 11.84 -33.74 12.27
CA ALA A 221 12.03 -33.25 10.90
C ALA A 221 11.07 -32.13 10.49
N MET A 222 10.09 -31.77 11.34
CA MET A 222 9.15 -30.69 11.01
C MET A 222 9.89 -29.35 10.84
N PRO A 223 9.54 -28.53 9.83
CA PRO A 223 10.16 -27.22 9.59
C PRO A 223 9.69 -26.14 10.57
N VAL A 224 8.89 -26.50 11.57
CA VAL A 224 8.34 -25.63 12.61
C VAL A 224 8.77 -26.15 13.98
N GLY A 225 8.86 -25.25 14.95
CA GLY A 225 9.08 -25.62 16.34
C GLY A 225 7.87 -26.39 16.88
N VAL A 226 8.12 -27.49 17.58
CA VAL A 226 7.06 -28.29 18.21
C VAL A 226 7.42 -28.54 19.67
N CYS A 227 6.48 -28.29 20.57
CA CYS A 227 6.56 -28.65 21.98
C CYS A 227 5.32 -29.44 22.40
N VAL A 228 5.52 -30.47 23.23
CA VAL A 228 4.45 -31.23 23.87
C VAL A 228 4.58 -31.12 25.38
N LEU A 229 3.47 -30.76 26.04
CA LEU A 229 3.32 -30.81 27.50
C LEU A 229 2.39 -31.97 27.87
N GLU A 230 2.73 -32.70 28.93
CA GLU A 230 1.82 -33.69 29.52
C GLU A 230 0.91 -33.04 30.57
N ALA A 231 -0.39 -33.31 30.50
CA ALA A 231 -1.38 -32.66 31.35
C ALA A 231 -1.23 -33.04 32.84
N LYS A 232 -0.84 -34.28 33.13
CA LYS A 232 -0.72 -34.79 34.50
C LYS A 232 0.47 -34.20 35.24
N SER A 233 1.65 -34.21 34.62
CA SER A 233 2.88 -33.66 35.22
C SER A 233 3.00 -32.14 35.02
N LYS A 234 2.27 -31.57 34.06
CA LYS A 234 2.41 -30.18 33.59
C LYS A 234 3.84 -29.86 33.16
N LYS A 235 4.58 -30.85 32.67
CA LYS A 235 5.98 -30.71 32.24
C LYS A 235 6.11 -30.91 30.72
N PRO A 236 7.04 -30.19 30.07
CA PRO A 236 7.37 -30.50 28.68
C PRO A 236 7.93 -31.92 28.60
N THR A 237 7.40 -32.73 27.70
CA THR A 237 7.88 -34.10 27.43
C THR A 237 8.66 -34.19 26.12
N PHE A 238 8.46 -33.24 25.22
CA PHE A 238 9.12 -33.21 23.92
C PHE A 238 9.29 -31.79 23.41
N ILE A 239 10.47 -31.49 22.85
CA ILE A 239 10.79 -30.26 22.11
C ILE A 239 11.67 -30.66 20.92
N ASN A 240 11.21 -30.36 19.70
CA ASN A 240 11.96 -30.71 18.50
C ASN A 240 13.15 -29.77 18.22
N GLN A 241 13.94 -30.09 17.20
CA GLN A 241 15.13 -29.32 16.82
C GLN A 241 14.82 -27.86 16.49
N GLN A 242 13.70 -27.58 15.80
CA GLN A 242 13.37 -26.20 15.43
C GLN A 242 12.96 -25.38 16.65
N ALA A 243 12.17 -25.93 17.57
CA ALA A 243 11.83 -25.25 18.81
C ALA A 243 13.08 -25.03 19.68
N ARG A 244 14.02 -25.99 19.71
CA ARG A 244 15.33 -25.81 20.37
C ARG A 244 16.12 -24.62 19.82
N LYS A 245 16.11 -24.40 18.51
CA LYS A 245 16.76 -23.21 17.91
C LYS A 245 16.06 -21.91 18.34
N LEU A 246 14.72 -21.90 18.32
CA LEU A 246 13.93 -20.74 18.75
C LEU A 246 14.09 -20.42 20.24
N PHE A 247 14.25 -21.44 21.08
CA PHE A 247 14.33 -21.33 22.54
C PHE A 247 15.77 -21.26 23.08
N GLY A 248 16.75 -21.69 22.29
CA GLY A 248 18.15 -21.81 22.68
C GLY A 248 18.46 -23.05 23.53
N LYS A 249 17.43 -23.81 23.92
CA LYS A 249 17.53 -24.99 24.79
C LYS A 249 16.37 -25.97 24.60
N GLY A 250 16.55 -27.20 25.09
CA GLY A 250 15.57 -28.29 25.00
C GLY A 250 14.62 -28.36 26.18
N VAL A 251 14.19 -29.59 26.50
CA VAL A 251 13.39 -29.89 27.69
C VAL A 251 14.30 -29.78 28.92
N GLU A 252 13.90 -28.95 29.87
CA GLU A 252 14.65 -28.68 31.10
C GLU A 252 13.87 -29.22 32.32
N PRO A 253 14.48 -30.00 33.24
CA PRO A 253 13.78 -30.67 34.35
C PRO A 253 12.95 -29.76 35.27
N GLN A 254 13.40 -28.50 35.43
CA GLN A 254 12.82 -27.45 36.25
C GLN A 254 11.67 -26.69 35.58
N VAL A 255 11.43 -26.93 34.29
CA VAL A 255 10.39 -26.22 33.53
C VAL A 255 9.04 -26.93 33.70
N THR A 256 8.02 -26.13 33.95
CA THR A 256 6.62 -26.53 34.11
C THR A 256 5.72 -25.57 33.35
N ALA A 257 4.43 -25.90 33.25
CA ALA A 257 3.42 -25.01 32.69
C ALA A 257 3.42 -23.61 33.34
N ASP A 258 3.73 -23.51 34.63
CA ASP A 258 3.62 -22.27 35.41
C ASP A 258 4.82 -21.32 35.23
N ASN A 259 5.91 -21.76 34.61
CA ASN A 259 7.11 -20.94 34.36
C ASN A 259 7.60 -21.02 32.91
N PHE A 260 6.79 -21.54 31.99
CA PHE A 260 7.17 -21.80 30.61
C PHE A 260 7.59 -20.52 29.86
N ASN A 261 6.82 -19.44 30.01
CA ASN A 261 7.10 -18.14 29.39
C ASN A 261 8.46 -17.58 29.83
N ILE A 262 8.76 -17.58 31.13
CA ILE A 262 10.00 -17.06 31.70
C ILE A 262 11.17 -17.95 31.29
N SER A 263 10.99 -19.27 31.41
CA SER A 263 12.04 -20.24 31.11
C SER A 263 12.49 -20.16 29.65
N TYR A 264 11.56 -19.94 28.72
CA TYR A 264 11.86 -19.79 27.29
C TYR A 264 11.85 -18.35 26.80
N GLN A 265 11.96 -17.39 27.73
CA GLN A 265 12.11 -15.96 27.46
C GLN A 265 11.06 -15.35 26.51
N MET A 266 9.79 -15.74 26.68
CA MET A 266 8.66 -15.30 25.88
C MET A 266 8.07 -13.99 26.42
N MET A 267 8.16 -12.95 25.60
CA MET A 267 7.75 -11.58 25.90
C MET A 267 6.57 -11.19 25.01
N GLN A 268 5.75 -10.23 25.46
CA GLN A 268 4.75 -9.63 24.58
C GLN A 268 5.41 -8.69 23.58
N ALA A 269 5.04 -8.82 22.30
CA ALA A 269 5.65 -8.11 21.20
C ALA A 269 5.67 -6.60 21.41
N GLY A 270 6.82 -5.96 21.18
CA GLY A 270 7.02 -4.52 21.39
C GLY A 270 7.00 -4.05 22.85
N SER A 271 6.93 -4.95 23.84
CA SER A 271 6.90 -4.60 25.27
C SER A 271 8.13 -5.14 26.02
N SER A 272 8.30 -4.75 27.29
CA SER A 272 9.29 -5.37 28.20
C SER A 272 8.65 -6.31 29.21
N GLU A 273 7.40 -6.74 28.96
CA GLU A 273 6.64 -7.61 29.86
C GLU A 273 6.65 -9.06 29.37
N TRP A 274 6.64 -10.00 30.34
CA TRP A 274 6.47 -11.42 30.06
C TRP A 274 5.12 -11.69 29.41
N TYR A 275 5.08 -12.61 28.44
CA TYR A 275 3.80 -12.99 27.84
C TYR A 275 2.89 -13.64 28.90
N PRO A 276 1.60 -13.25 29.00
CA PRO A 276 0.70 -13.79 30.01
C PRO A 276 0.50 -15.31 29.86
N LEU A 277 0.77 -16.07 30.93
CA LEU A 277 0.65 -17.54 30.92
C LEU A 277 -0.75 -18.02 30.54
N ASN A 278 -1.80 -17.33 30.96
CA ASN A 278 -3.19 -17.68 30.62
C ASN A 278 -3.55 -17.42 29.15
N GLN A 279 -2.76 -16.62 28.43
CA GLN A 279 -2.93 -16.36 27.00
C GLN A 279 -2.04 -17.26 26.13
N LEU A 280 -0.99 -17.83 26.70
CA LEU A 280 -0.07 -18.72 26.02
C LEU A 280 -0.82 -19.92 25.41
N PRO A 281 -0.71 -20.15 24.09
CA PRO A 281 -1.47 -21.20 23.43
C PRO A 281 -1.27 -22.60 24.02
N LEU A 282 -0.06 -22.91 24.46
CA LEU A 282 0.26 -24.18 25.12
C LEU A 282 -0.48 -24.36 26.46
N ILE A 283 -0.69 -23.28 27.21
CA ILE A 283 -1.42 -23.30 28.49
C ILE A 283 -2.93 -23.34 28.26
N ARG A 284 -3.42 -22.63 27.25
CA ARG A 284 -4.84 -22.71 26.83
C ARG A 284 -5.19 -24.12 26.33
N ALA A 285 -4.27 -24.77 25.63
CA ALA A 285 -4.42 -26.16 25.21
C ALA A 285 -4.55 -27.11 26.41
N LEU A 286 -3.80 -26.92 27.51
CA LEU A 286 -4.00 -27.70 28.73
C LEU A 286 -5.39 -27.52 29.36
N GLN A 287 -6.05 -26.38 29.09
CA GLN A 287 -7.42 -26.10 29.51
C GLN A 287 -8.47 -26.60 28.51
N GLY A 288 -8.06 -27.32 27.46
CA GLY A 288 -8.94 -27.85 26.42
C GLY A 288 -9.28 -26.87 25.30
N GLN A 289 -8.55 -25.75 25.18
CA GLN A 289 -8.81 -24.71 24.17
C GLN A 289 -7.70 -24.62 23.14
N SER A 290 -8.06 -24.68 21.86
CA SER A 290 -7.13 -24.34 20.77
C SER A 290 -7.03 -22.84 20.58
N SER A 291 -5.83 -22.32 20.31
CA SER A 291 -5.61 -20.90 20.05
C SER A 291 -4.33 -20.67 19.24
N CYS A 292 -4.30 -19.62 18.44
CA CYS A 292 -3.12 -19.16 17.71
C CYS A 292 -2.91 -17.66 17.97
N VAL A 293 -1.66 -17.26 18.21
CA VAL A 293 -1.26 -15.88 18.46
C VAL A 293 0.06 -15.57 17.76
N ASN A 294 0.30 -14.32 17.40
CA ASN A 294 1.50 -13.87 16.67
C ASN A 294 2.15 -12.63 17.31
N ASP A 295 1.78 -12.34 18.56
CA ASP A 295 2.24 -11.22 19.38
C ASP A 295 3.23 -11.66 20.47
N ILE A 296 3.92 -12.78 20.24
CA ILE A 296 4.98 -13.29 21.11
C ILE A 296 6.34 -13.02 20.47
N GLU A 297 7.27 -12.51 21.28
CA GLU A 297 8.69 -12.41 20.94
C GLU A 297 9.49 -13.32 21.87
N ILE A 298 10.35 -14.16 21.31
CA ILE A 298 11.39 -14.83 22.10
C ILE A 298 12.63 -13.95 22.09
N ARG A 299 13.11 -13.58 23.28
CA ARG A 299 14.32 -12.78 23.42
C ARG A 299 15.46 -13.66 23.91
N GLN A 300 16.48 -13.85 23.09
CA GLN A 300 17.71 -14.52 23.50
C GLN A 300 18.86 -13.53 23.38
N ALA A 301 19.55 -13.19 24.47
CA ALA A 301 20.74 -12.32 24.50
C ALA A 301 20.75 -11.15 23.47
N ASP A 302 21.19 -11.42 22.23
CA ASP A 302 21.35 -10.43 21.14
C ASP A 302 20.26 -10.48 20.03
N GLN A 303 19.26 -11.36 20.13
CA GLN A 303 18.25 -11.56 19.10
C GLN A 303 16.82 -11.54 19.67
N ILE A 304 15.94 -10.81 18.97
CA ILE A 304 14.50 -10.83 19.16
C ILE A 304 13.89 -11.61 18.00
N ILE A 305 13.22 -12.71 18.31
CA ILE A 305 12.60 -13.61 17.33
C ILE A 305 11.08 -13.52 17.52
N PRO A 306 10.36 -12.75 16.69
CA PRO A 306 8.91 -12.79 16.68
C PRO A 306 8.44 -14.17 16.20
N ILE A 307 7.46 -14.74 16.92
CA ILE A 307 6.91 -16.05 16.59
C ILE A 307 5.40 -16.02 16.49
N GLU A 308 4.88 -16.86 15.60
CA GLU A 308 3.50 -17.33 15.65
C GLU A 308 3.46 -18.63 16.45
N SER A 309 2.59 -18.70 17.45
CA SER A 309 2.41 -19.85 18.32
C SER A 309 0.98 -20.35 18.25
N CYS A 310 0.80 -21.65 17.99
CA CYS A 310 -0.49 -22.30 17.88
C CYS A 310 -0.53 -23.51 18.81
N GLY A 311 -1.46 -23.51 19.76
CA GLY A 311 -1.66 -24.57 20.74
C GLY A 311 -2.94 -25.35 20.49
N THR A 312 -2.89 -26.68 20.66
CA THR A 312 -4.07 -27.56 20.59
C THR A 312 -4.03 -28.63 21.69
N PRO A 313 -5.17 -28.92 22.35
CA PRO A 313 -5.30 -30.06 23.25
C PRO A 313 -5.25 -31.39 22.47
N ILE A 314 -4.78 -32.42 23.15
CA ILE A 314 -4.91 -33.83 22.76
C ILE A 314 -5.73 -34.52 23.83
N PHE A 315 -6.79 -35.21 23.41
CA PHE A 315 -7.75 -35.87 24.31
C PHE A 315 -7.58 -37.38 24.32
N ASP A 316 -7.90 -38.01 25.45
CA ASP A 316 -8.12 -39.45 25.53
C ASP A 316 -9.53 -39.85 25.07
N GLU A 317 -9.83 -41.15 25.12
CA GLU A 317 -11.14 -41.72 24.78
C GLU A 317 -12.30 -41.18 25.67
N LYS A 318 -11.98 -40.61 26.85
CA LYS A 318 -12.93 -40.04 27.80
C LYS A 318 -13.07 -38.53 27.67
N GLN A 319 -12.53 -37.92 26.61
CA GLN A 319 -12.54 -36.47 26.38
C GLN A 319 -11.77 -35.67 27.44
N GLN A 320 -10.82 -36.29 28.13
CA GLN A 320 -9.92 -35.59 29.05
C GLN A 320 -8.63 -35.19 28.34
N VAL A 321 -8.14 -33.99 28.61
CA VAL A 321 -6.87 -33.51 28.05
C VAL A 321 -5.72 -34.34 28.63
N VAL A 322 -4.98 -35.03 27.77
CA VAL A 322 -3.79 -35.81 28.14
C VAL A 322 -2.49 -35.10 27.80
N TYR A 323 -2.47 -34.36 26.69
CA TYR A 323 -1.33 -33.57 26.26
C TYR A 323 -1.79 -32.22 25.69
N ALA A 324 -0.89 -31.25 25.73
CA ALA A 324 -1.00 -30.01 24.98
C ALA A 324 0.15 -29.96 23.95
N LEU A 325 -0.19 -29.76 22.69
CA LEU A 325 0.76 -29.59 21.59
C LEU A 325 0.80 -28.12 21.23
N SER A 326 1.99 -27.53 21.13
CA SER A 326 2.17 -26.18 20.58
C SER A 326 3.18 -26.20 19.45
N VAL A 327 2.83 -25.50 18.38
CA VAL A 327 3.67 -25.24 17.21
C VAL A 327 4.16 -23.79 17.27
N PHE A 328 5.41 -23.55 16.90
CA PHE A 328 6.06 -22.25 16.89
C PHE A 328 6.69 -22.02 15.52
N GLN A 329 6.40 -20.88 14.91
CA GLN A 329 6.95 -20.49 13.63
C GLN A 329 7.61 -19.12 13.74
N ASP A 330 8.87 -19.01 13.31
CA ASP A 330 9.55 -17.72 13.16
C ASP A 330 8.85 -16.92 12.05
N ILE A 331 8.39 -15.70 12.39
CA ILE A 331 7.70 -14.81 11.47
C ILE A 331 8.54 -13.56 11.13
N THR A 332 9.84 -13.55 11.43
CA THR A 332 10.76 -12.42 11.17
C THR A 332 10.73 -12.00 9.71
N GLU A 333 10.97 -12.94 8.78
CA GLU A 333 11.00 -12.67 7.35
C GLU A 333 9.62 -12.24 6.83
N ARG A 334 8.54 -12.84 7.37
CA ARG A 334 7.17 -12.47 7.01
C ARG A 334 6.86 -11.02 7.43
N GLN A 335 7.18 -10.64 8.67
CA GLN A 335 6.96 -9.26 9.14
C GLN A 335 7.81 -8.25 8.36
N ARG A 336 9.08 -8.58 8.05
CA ARG A 336 9.94 -7.73 7.20
C ARG A 336 9.37 -7.53 5.81
N ALA A 337 8.87 -8.60 5.19
CA ALA A 337 8.26 -8.55 3.86
C ALA A 337 6.97 -7.70 3.87
N GLU A 338 6.12 -7.88 4.88
CA GLU A 338 4.89 -7.08 5.05
C GLU A 338 5.21 -5.59 5.27
N ALA A 339 6.19 -5.27 6.12
CA ALA A 339 6.64 -3.90 6.35
C ALA A 339 7.22 -3.24 5.09
N ASN A 340 8.07 -3.95 4.34
CA ASN A 340 8.63 -3.46 3.08
C ASN A 340 7.53 -3.19 2.04
N LYS A 341 6.53 -4.08 1.94
CA LYS A 341 5.38 -3.89 1.05
C LYS A 341 4.59 -2.64 1.42
N ILE A 342 4.31 -2.42 2.70
CA ILE A 342 3.60 -1.21 3.17
C ILE A 342 4.40 0.04 2.82
N ARG A 343 5.73 0.04 3.03
CA ARG A 343 6.59 1.17 2.68
C ARG A 343 6.55 1.50 1.19
N LEU A 344 6.65 0.50 0.31
CA LEU A 344 6.59 0.71 -1.15
C LEU A 344 5.26 1.32 -1.59
N VAL A 345 4.13 0.84 -1.04
CA VAL A 345 2.81 1.41 -1.34
C VAL A 345 2.70 2.85 -0.87
N GLN A 346 3.28 3.19 0.29
CA GLN A 346 3.31 4.57 0.78
C GLN A 346 4.17 5.49 -0.09
N GLU A 347 5.34 5.02 -0.54
CA GLU A 347 6.22 5.77 -1.45
C GLU A 347 5.55 6.04 -2.81
N GLU A 348 4.85 5.05 -3.36
CA GLU A 348 4.10 5.21 -4.62
C GLU A 348 2.94 6.20 -4.47
N ALA A 349 2.16 6.09 -3.40
CA ALA A 349 1.07 7.03 -3.10
C ALA A 349 1.58 8.47 -2.88
N ALA A 350 2.72 8.65 -2.21
CA ALA A 350 3.34 9.95 -2.00
C ALA A 350 3.82 10.56 -3.34
N LYS A 351 4.39 9.74 -4.24
CA LYS A 351 4.83 10.18 -5.57
C LYS A 351 3.64 10.62 -6.43
N GLU A 352 2.54 9.88 -6.41
CA GLU A 352 1.33 10.25 -7.17
C GLU A 352 0.70 11.54 -6.64
N ALA A 353 0.63 11.71 -5.32
CA ALA A 353 0.16 12.95 -4.70
C ALA A 353 1.03 14.16 -5.07
N ALA A 354 2.36 13.98 -5.08
CA ALA A 354 3.30 15.03 -5.49
C ALA A 354 3.13 15.41 -6.97
N LEU A 355 2.90 14.43 -7.86
CA LEU A 355 2.66 14.68 -9.27
C LEU A 355 1.38 15.50 -9.48
N ARG A 356 0.26 15.10 -8.87
CA ARG A 356 -1.01 15.83 -8.96
C ARG A 356 -0.88 17.27 -8.44
N HIS A 357 -0.15 17.46 -7.34
CA HIS A 357 0.08 18.80 -6.80
C HIS A 357 0.94 19.65 -7.75
N SER A 358 1.96 19.07 -8.38
CA SER A 358 2.78 19.76 -9.36
C SER A 358 1.97 20.17 -10.61
N GLU A 359 1.06 19.32 -11.07
CA GLU A 359 0.17 19.64 -12.20
C GLU A 359 -0.79 20.79 -11.83
N GLU A 360 -1.34 20.80 -10.62
CA GLU A 360 -2.19 21.89 -10.13
C GLU A 360 -1.43 23.22 -10.05
N ILE A 361 -0.18 23.19 -9.54
CA ILE A 361 0.69 24.37 -9.52
C ILE A 361 0.96 24.86 -10.93
N ALA A 362 1.26 23.96 -11.87
CA ALA A 362 1.51 24.33 -13.27
C ALA A 362 0.28 25.00 -13.91
N ALA A 363 -0.92 24.47 -13.68
CA ALA A 363 -2.17 25.06 -14.16
C ALA A 363 -2.40 26.46 -13.58
N LYS A 364 -2.24 26.63 -12.26
CA LYS A 364 -2.40 27.94 -11.59
C LYS A 364 -1.37 28.96 -12.08
N ASN A 365 -0.12 28.53 -12.31
CA ASN A 365 0.91 29.41 -12.86
C ASN A 365 0.58 29.86 -14.29
N ALA A 366 0.03 28.97 -15.12
CA ALA A 366 -0.41 29.34 -16.47
C ALA A 366 -1.53 30.40 -16.44
N ASP A 367 -2.52 30.25 -15.56
CA ASP A 367 -3.59 31.24 -15.36
C ASP A 367 -3.04 32.59 -14.86
N LEU A 368 -2.08 32.55 -13.92
CA LEU A 368 -1.44 33.75 -13.39
C LEU A 368 -0.68 34.50 -14.49
N ILE A 369 0.07 33.78 -15.34
CA ILE A 369 0.77 34.37 -16.48
C ILE A 369 -0.23 35.03 -17.44
N ARG A 370 -1.33 34.35 -17.79
CA ARG A 370 -2.37 34.92 -18.66
C ARG A 370 -2.96 36.21 -18.07
N LEU A 371 -3.36 36.18 -16.80
CA LEU A 371 -3.95 37.34 -16.12
C LEU A 371 -2.97 38.51 -16.01
N ASN A 372 -1.68 38.22 -15.81
CA ASN A 372 -0.63 39.24 -15.78
C ASN A 372 -0.43 39.88 -17.17
N GLN A 373 -0.45 39.07 -18.24
CA GLN A 373 -0.39 39.58 -19.62
C GLN A 373 -1.59 40.50 -19.93
N GLU A 374 -2.81 40.08 -19.62
CA GLU A 374 -4.03 40.91 -19.78
C GLU A 374 -3.93 42.25 -19.01
N LYS A 375 -3.38 42.21 -17.78
CA LYS A 375 -3.13 43.42 -16.98
C LYS A 375 -2.09 44.34 -17.62
N ASN A 376 -1.00 43.79 -18.18
CA ASN A 376 0.04 44.59 -18.81
C ASN A 376 -0.45 45.23 -20.12
N GLU A 377 -1.23 44.50 -20.91
CA GLU A 377 -1.92 45.04 -22.09
C GLU A 377 -2.86 46.20 -21.71
N PHE A 378 -3.64 46.03 -20.63
CA PHE A 378 -4.49 47.09 -20.08
C PHE A 378 -3.70 48.38 -19.75
N ILE A 379 -2.61 48.24 -19.01
CA ILE A 379 -1.75 49.39 -18.63
C ILE A 379 -1.16 50.05 -19.88
N GLY A 380 -0.74 49.25 -20.88
CA GLY A 380 -0.18 49.76 -22.13
C GLY A 380 -1.17 50.63 -22.92
N VAL A 381 -2.42 50.18 -23.06
CA VAL A 381 -3.47 50.94 -23.77
C VAL A 381 -3.80 52.25 -23.05
N VAL A 382 -3.98 52.20 -21.73
CA VAL A 382 -4.24 53.41 -20.92
C VAL A 382 -3.12 54.42 -21.05
N ALA A 383 -1.86 53.98 -20.94
CA ALA A 383 -0.70 54.85 -21.02
C ALA A 383 -0.63 55.55 -22.39
N HIS A 384 -0.90 54.83 -23.48
CA HIS A 384 -0.94 55.40 -24.83
C HIS A 384 -2.05 56.44 -24.99
N ASP A 385 -3.27 56.13 -24.53
CA ASP A 385 -4.42 57.03 -24.68
C ASP A 385 -4.37 58.26 -23.77
N LEU A 386 -3.56 58.22 -22.69
CA LEU A 386 -3.19 59.41 -21.90
C LEU A 386 -2.06 60.22 -22.55
N LYS A 387 -1.05 59.55 -23.12
CA LYS A 387 0.12 60.21 -23.73
C LYS A 387 -0.27 61.12 -24.88
N ASN A 388 -1.19 60.69 -25.74
CA ASN A 388 -1.61 61.45 -26.93
C ASN A 388 -2.19 62.84 -26.63
N PRO A 389 -3.24 62.99 -25.79
CA PRO A 389 -3.74 64.31 -25.44
C PRO A 389 -2.68 65.11 -24.68
N LEU A 390 -1.89 64.50 -23.78
CA LEU A 390 -0.83 65.19 -23.05
C LEU A 390 0.24 65.79 -23.98
N SER A 391 0.68 65.04 -24.99
CA SER A 391 1.60 65.53 -26.01
C SER A 391 0.99 66.66 -26.84
N GLY A 392 -0.30 66.58 -27.17
CA GLY A 392 -1.02 67.65 -27.86
C GLY A 392 -1.13 68.93 -27.02
N LEU A 393 -1.50 68.80 -25.74
CA LEU A 393 -1.54 69.93 -24.79
C LEU A 393 -0.19 70.62 -24.68
N LYS A 394 0.87 69.81 -24.56
CA LYS A 394 2.24 70.31 -24.49
C LYS A 394 2.61 71.05 -25.78
N GLY A 395 2.36 70.46 -26.95
CA GLY A 395 2.67 71.08 -28.23
C GLY A 395 1.92 72.40 -28.45
N TYR A 396 0.62 72.45 -28.18
CA TYR A 396 -0.14 73.70 -28.28
C TYR A 396 0.33 74.77 -27.28
N ALA A 397 0.78 74.37 -26.09
CA ALA A 397 1.34 75.30 -25.12
C ALA A 397 2.72 75.83 -25.58
N GLU A 398 3.56 74.98 -26.17
CA GLU A 398 4.84 75.36 -26.80
C GLU A 398 4.60 76.32 -27.98
N ASP A 399 3.66 76.01 -28.89
CA ASP A 399 3.29 76.88 -30.02
C ASP A 399 2.81 78.27 -29.56
N ILE A 400 2.00 78.34 -28.49
CA ILE A 400 1.56 79.61 -27.90
C ILE A 400 2.76 80.39 -27.34
N LEU A 401 3.72 79.72 -26.71
CA LEU A 401 4.89 80.37 -26.10
C LEU A 401 5.89 80.88 -27.15
N ASP A 402 6.12 80.11 -28.21
CA ASP A 402 7.12 80.40 -29.24
C ASP A 402 6.65 81.49 -30.22
N SER A 403 5.33 81.60 -30.46
CA SER A 403 4.76 82.53 -31.45
C SER A 403 3.73 83.50 -30.87
N PHE A 404 3.77 83.76 -29.56
CA PHE A 404 2.74 84.57 -28.87
C PHE A 404 2.48 85.94 -29.52
N ASP A 405 3.54 86.68 -29.86
CA ASP A 405 3.45 88.03 -30.42
C ASP A 405 3.01 88.03 -31.91
N GLU A 406 3.07 86.87 -32.57
CA GLU A 406 2.74 86.69 -33.99
C GLU A 406 1.32 86.13 -34.21
N LEU A 407 0.70 85.57 -33.16
CA LEU A 407 -0.65 84.99 -33.22
C LEU A 407 -1.73 86.06 -33.21
N THR A 408 -2.72 85.89 -34.08
CA THR A 408 -3.97 86.65 -33.97
C THR A 408 -4.76 86.22 -32.73
N LYS A 409 -5.66 87.09 -32.27
CA LYS A 409 -6.54 86.78 -31.13
C LYS A 409 -7.40 85.54 -31.42
N GLU A 410 -7.83 85.38 -32.65
CA GLU A 410 -8.61 84.23 -33.13
C GLU A 410 -7.80 82.93 -33.05
N GLU A 411 -6.54 82.92 -33.50
CA GLU A 411 -5.66 81.74 -33.45
C GLU A 411 -5.28 81.37 -32.00
N LEU A 412 -5.04 82.36 -31.14
CA LEU A 412 -4.79 82.14 -29.72
C LEU A 412 -6.00 81.49 -29.03
N ILE A 413 -7.22 81.97 -29.31
CA ILE A 413 -8.46 81.39 -28.79
C ILE A 413 -8.62 79.95 -29.29
N GLU A 414 -8.25 79.65 -30.53
CA GLU A 414 -8.30 78.29 -31.08
C GLU A 414 -7.33 77.34 -30.36
N LEU A 415 -6.06 77.73 -30.18
CA LEU A 415 -5.06 76.92 -29.48
C LEU A 415 -5.42 76.69 -28.01
N VAL A 416 -5.86 77.73 -27.29
CA VAL A 416 -6.34 77.61 -25.91
C VAL A 416 -7.58 76.71 -25.82
N SER A 417 -8.47 76.78 -26.83
CA SER A 417 -9.63 75.89 -26.90
C SER A 417 -9.23 74.43 -27.11
N LYS A 418 -8.22 74.15 -27.95
CA LYS A 418 -7.65 72.80 -28.11
C LYS A 418 -7.02 72.29 -26.81
N ILE A 419 -6.32 73.15 -26.06
CA ILE A 419 -5.78 72.81 -24.73
C ILE A 419 -6.91 72.47 -23.75
N LYS A 420 -7.95 73.30 -23.68
CA LYS A 420 -9.11 73.05 -22.81
C LYS A 420 -9.78 71.70 -23.15
N LEU A 421 -9.99 71.42 -24.43
CA LEU A 421 -10.62 70.17 -24.88
C LEU A 421 -9.76 68.95 -24.53
N GLY A 422 -8.44 69.01 -24.74
CA GLY A 422 -7.54 67.92 -24.38
C GLY A 422 -7.47 67.66 -22.87
N ALA A 423 -7.52 68.71 -22.04
CA ALA A 423 -7.55 68.58 -20.58
C ALA A 423 -8.85 67.92 -20.08
N ILE A 424 -10.01 68.31 -20.64
CA ILE A 424 -11.30 67.68 -20.34
C ILE A 424 -11.27 66.20 -20.75
N GLN A 425 -10.67 65.87 -21.90
CA GLN A 425 -10.54 64.49 -22.36
C GLN A 425 -9.69 63.64 -21.41
N MET A 426 -8.54 64.14 -20.95
CA MET A 426 -7.70 63.43 -19.98
C MET A 426 -8.43 63.22 -18.65
N PHE A 427 -9.12 64.23 -18.15
CA PHE A 427 -9.89 64.13 -16.90
C PHE A 427 -10.94 63.03 -16.99
N ASN A 428 -11.71 62.99 -18.08
CA ASN A 428 -12.72 61.95 -18.30
C ASN A 428 -12.10 60.56 -18.42
N LEU A 429 -10.90 60.42 -19.01
CA LEU A 429 -10.20 59.14 -19.10
C LEU A 429 -9.75 58.64 -17.71
N VAL A 430 -9.27 59.54 -16.85
CA VAL A 430 -8.88 59.22 -15.47
C VAL A 430 -10.10 58.80 -14.64
N VAL A 431 -11.22 59.54 -14.74
CA VAL A 431 -12.46 59.18 -14.05
C VAL A 431 -12.93 57.79 -14.47
N ASN A 432 -12.99 57.52 -15.78
CA ASN A 432 -13.35 56.21 -16.32
C ASN A 432 -12.44 55.08 -15.80
N LEU A 433 -11.14 55.33 -15.62
CA LEU A 433 -10.20 54.35 -15.09
C LEU A 433 -10.43 54.06 -13.60
N LEU A 434 -10.70 55.11 -12.82
CA LEU A 434 -11.04 54.97 -11.40
C LEU A 434 -12.34 54.18 -11.23
N ASP A 435 -13.34 54.45 -12.06
CA ASP A 435 -14.60 53.71 -12.09
C ASP A 435 -14.37 52.22 -12.39
N ILE A 436 -13.55 51.89 -13.40
CA ILE A 436 -13.20 50.49 -13.73
C ILE A 436 -12.54 49.78 -12.55
N ASN A 437 -11.56 50.41 -11.89
CA ASN A 437 -10.90 49.81 -10.73
C ASN A 437 -11.86 49.64 -9.54
N ALA A 438 -12.78 50.59 -9.32
CA ALA A 438 -13.79 50.50 -8.27
C ALA A 438 -14.80 49.37 -8.54
N ILE A 439 -15.21 49.19 -9.80
CA ILE A 439 -16.05 48.09 -10.26
C ILE A 439 -15.35 46.74 -10.05
N GLU A 440 -14.13 46.57 -10.58
CA GLU A 440 -13.40 45.29 -10.54
C GLU A 440 -13.00 44.88 -9.12
N SER A 441 -12.75 45.84 -8.23
CA SER A 441 -12.46 45.58 -6.82
C SER A 441 -13.69 45.37 -5.94
N GLY A 442 -14.91 45.49 -6.51
CA GLY A 442 -16.17 45.37 -5.77
C GLY A 442 -16.38 46.45 -4.71
N LYS A 443 -15.64 47.57 -4.79
CA LYS A 443 -15.66 48.66 -3.81
C LYS A 443 -16.70 49.74 -4.10
N LEU A 444 -17.50 49.58 -5.15
CA LEU A 444 -18.61 50.49 -5.45
C LEU A 444 -19.75 50.29 -4.45
N ASN A 445 -19.93 51.27 -3.56
CA ASN A 445 -21.09 51.36 -2.68
C ASN A 445 -22.21 52.13 -3.40
N PHE A 446 -23.14 51.41 -4.04
CA PHE A 446 -24.32 52.02 -4.65
C PHE A 446 -25.31 52.50 -3.59
N LYS A 447 -25.86 53.71 -3.79
CA LYS A 447 -26.99 54.20 -3.00
C LYS A 447 -28.27 53.98 -3.79
N PHE A 448 -28.86 52.80 -3.66
CA PHE A 448 -30.13 52.48 -4.31
C PHE A 448 -31.28 53.29 -3.71
N GLU A 449 -31.96 54.04 -4.55
CA GLU A 449 -33.17 54.80 -4.23
C GLU A 449 -34.22 54.59 -5.33
N ALA A 450 -35.50 54.79 -4.99
CA ALA A 450 -36.59 54.78 -5.95
C ALA A 450 -36.60 56.13 -6.67
N VAL A 451 -36.19 56.14 -7.94
CA VAL A 451 -35.98 57.37 -8.72
C VAL A 451 -36.81 57.35 -9.99
N ASP A 452 -37.47 58.48 -10.29
CA ASP A 452 -38.11 58.69 -11.58
C ASP A 452 -37.06 58.94 -12.67
N ILE A 453 -37.06 58.10 -13.70
CA ILE A 453 -36.09 58.13 -14.80
C ILE A 453 -36.37 59.30 -15.76
N ILE A 454 -37.63 59.75 -15.88
CA ILE A 454 -38.02 60.78 -16.84
C ILE A 454 -37.28 62.11 -16.60
N PRO A 455 -37.23 62.67 -15.36
CA PRO A 455 -36.47 63.88 -15.06
C PRO A 455 -34.97 63.75 -15.33
N ILE A 456 -34.38 62.57 -15.09
CA ILE A 456 -32.96 62.33 -15.36
C ILE A 456 -32.70 62.41 -16.86
N MET A 457 -33.50 61.70 -17.67
CA MET A 457 -33.37 61.72 -19.12
C MET A 457 -33.60 63.13 -19.69
N GLN A 458 -34.60 63.86 -19.21
CA GLN A 458 -34.84 65.25 -19.62
C GLN A 458 -33.63 66.16 -19.31
N LYS A 459 -33.03 66.02 -18.14
CA LYS A 459 -31.81 66.74 -17.76
C LYS A 459 -30.66 66.41 -18.71
N VAL A 460 -30.43 65.13 -19.00
CA VAL A 460 -29.40 64.70 -19.97
C VAL A 460 -29.66 65.31 -21.35
N LEU A 461 -30.89 65.20 -21.87
CA LEU A 461 -31.23 65.75 -23.19
C LEU A 461 -31.05 67.26 -23.27
N ASN A 462 -31.36 68.00 -22.20
CA ASN A 462 -31.16 69.45 -22.12
C ASN A 462 -29.69 69.83 -22.26
N ASN A 463 -28.77 69.06 -21.66
CA ASN A 463 -27.32 69.29 -21.76
C ASN A 463 -26.79 69.12 -23.20
N TYR A 464 -27.47 68.33 -24.03
CA TYR A 464 -27.05 68.05 -25.40
C TYR A 464 -27.81 68.86 -26.47
N GLN A 465 -28.76 69.72 -26.09
CA GLN A 465 -29.56 70.50 -27.06
C GLN A 465 -28.70 71.34 -28.01
N GLU A 466 -27.70 72.06 -27.50
CA GLU A 466 -26.83 72.92 -28.31
C GLU A 466 -25.97 72.10 -29.28
N ARG A 467 -25.43 70.97 -28.81
CA ARG A 467 -24.61 70.06 -29.62
C ARG A 467 -25.43 69.35 -30.69
N ALA A 468 -26.65 68.92 -30.37
CA ALA A 468 -27.59 68.35 -31.33
C ALA A 468 -27.98 69.39 -32.39
N LYS A 469 -28.29 70.62 -31.99
CA LYS A 469 -28.57 71.75 -32.91
C LYS A 469 -27.39 72.05 -33.84
N ALA A 470 -26.15 71.99 -33.36
CA ALA A 470 -24.96 72.18 -34.19
C ALA A 470 -24.86 71.13 -35.32
N LYS A 471 -25.37 69.91 -35.11
CA LYS A 471 -25.50 68.87 -36.15
C LYS A 471 -26.87 68.87 -36.86
N ASN A 472 -27.75 69.82 -36.54
CA ASN A 472 -29.17 69.83 -36.92
C ASN A 472 -29.91 68.51 -36.62
N ILE A 473 -29.56 67.87 -35.50
CA ILE A 473 -30.18 66.64 -35.02
C ILE A 473 -31.40 66.98 -34.15
N LYS A 474 -32.52 66.30 -34.39
CA LYS A 474 -33.73 66.42 -33.56
C LYS A 474 -33.78 65.32 -32.50
N LEU A 475 -33.85 65.72 -31.23
CA LEU A 475 -34.01 64.80 -30.10
C LEU A 475 -35.50 64.63 -29.80
N GLN A 476 -36.01 63.40 -29.86
CA GLN A 476 -37.43 63.08 -29.64
C GLN A 476 -37.57 62.17 -28.42
N LEU A 477 -38.24 62.66 -27.37
CA LEU A 477 -38.49 61.90 -26.15
C LEU A 477 -39.95 61.45 -26.10
N GLU A 478 -40.17 60.14 -26.00
CA GLU A 478 -41.47 59.52 -25.78
C GLU A 478 -41.43 58.73 -24.47
N SER A 479 -42.36 59.02 -23.56
CA SER A 479 -42.46 58.30 -22.28
C SER A 479 -43.88 57.88 -21.96
N GLN A 480 -44.09 56.59 -21.71
CA GLN A 480 -45.37 56.02 -21.27
C GLN A 480 -45.14 54.90 -20.24
N PRO A 481 -45.79 54.94 -19.04
CA PRO A 481 -46.58 56.02 -18.44
C PRO A 481 -45.79 57.30 -18.10
N PRO A 482 -46.44 58.40 -17.67
CA PRO A 482 -45.79 59.67 -17.32
C PRO A 482 -44.96 59.65 -16.01
N LEU A 483 -44.88 58.50 -15.34
CA LEU A 483 -44.06 58.28 -14.14
C LEU A 483 -43.38 56.92 -14.26
N LEU A 484 -42.04 56.88 -14.25
CA LEU A 484 -41.27 55.65 -14.44
C LEU A 484 -40.22 55.51 -13.32
N ILE A 485 -40.59 54.82 -12.24
CA ILE A 485 -39.73 54.64 -11.07
C ILE A 485 -38.86 53.39 -11.21
N ALA A 486 -37.55 53.57 -11.11
CA ALA A 486 -36.57 52.48 -11.04
C ALA A 486 -35.81 52.50 -9.70
N LEU A 487 -35.36 51.33 -9.24
CA LEU A 487 -34.50 51.18 -8.07
C LEU A 487 -33.03 51.27 -8.52
N VAL A 488 -32.44 52.46 -8.44
CA VAL A 488 -31.11 52.75 -8.98
C VAL A 488 -30.32 53.69 -8.09
N ASP A 489 -29.01 53.77 -8.29
CA ASP A 489 -28.22 54.91 -7.84
C ASP A 489 -28.41 56.07 -8.84
N LYS A 490 -28.94 57.19 -8.38
CA LYS A 490 -29.32 58.32 -9.24
C LYS A 490 -28.16 58.85 -10.09
N ASN A 491 -26.98 59.04 -9.50
CA ASN A 491 -25.83 59.62 -10.18
C ASN A 491 -25.26 58.65 -11.21
N THR A 492 -25.19 57.36 -10.85
CA THR A 492 -24.76 56.28 -11.74
C THR A 492 -25.72 56.14 -12.93
N CYS A 493 -27.03 56.18 -12.67
CA CYS A 493 -28.05 56.13 -13.71
C CYS A 493 -27.94 57.33 -14.67
N GLU A 494 -27.75 58.54 -14.14
CA GLU A 494 -27.51 59.74 -14.96
C GLU A 494 -26.29 59.56 -15.88
N GLY A 495 -25.18 59.03 -15.35
CA GLY A 495 -23.98 58.75 -16.13
C GLY A 495 -24.17 57.69 -17.23
N ILE A 496 -24.97 56.64 -16.98
CA ILE A 496 -25.32 55.65 -18.01
C ILE A 496 -26.11 56.29 -19.15
N LEU A 497 -27.15 57.05 -18.82
CA LEU A 497 -28.00 57.70 -19.82
C LEU A 497 -27.23 58.76 -20.61
N ASP A 498 -26.36 59.52 -19.93
CA ASP A 498 -25.44 60.47 -20.57
C ASP A 498 -24.55 59.77 -21.61
N ASN A 499 -23.96 58.63 -21.27
CA ASN A 499 -23.08 57.88 -22.19
C ASN A 499 -23.83 57.43 -23.45
N LEU A 500 -25.05 56.90 -23.30
CA LEU A 500 -25.86 56.42 -24.42
C LEU A 500 -26.31 57.57 -25.34
N VAL A 501 -26.81 58.66 -24.77
CA VAL A 501 -27.24 59.85 -25.53
C VAL A 501 -26.05 60.51 -26.23
N SER A 502 -24.91 60.62 -25.54
CA SER A 502 -23.68 61.16 -26.10
C SER A 502 -23.20 60.33 -27.30
N ASN A 503 -23.22 59.00 -27.20
CA ASN A 503 -22.88 58.11 -28.31
C ASN A 503 -23.87 58.28 -29.49
N ALA A 504 -25.18 58.30 -29.24
CA ALA A 504 -26.18 58.48 -30.29
C ALA A 504 -25.95 59.76 -31.12
N ILE A 505 -25.60 60.88 -30.48
CA ILE A 505 -25.30 62.16 -31.15
C ILE A 505 -23.95 62.12 -31.88
N LYS A 506 -22.97 61.44 -31.30
CA LYS A 506 -21.62 61.32 -31.87
C LYS A 506 -21.60 60.51 -33.16
N TYR A 507 -22.40 59.45 -33.26
CA TYR A 507 -22.42 58.54 -34.41
C TYR A 507 -23.55 58.83 -35.42
N SER A 508 -24.47 59.77 -35.12
CA SER A 508 -25.48 60.24 -36.08
C SER A 508 -24.91 61.27 -37.07
N PRO A 509 -25.23 61.16 -38.38
CA PRO A 509 -24.97 62.21 -39.39
C PRO A 509 -25.75 63.50 -39.14
N LEU A 510 -25.41 64.55 -39.90
CA LEU A 510 -26.14 65.83 -39.89
C LEU A 510 -27.60 65.64 -40.36
N ASN A 511 -28.52 66.45 -39.82
CA ASN A 511 -29.96 66.48 -40.20
C ASN A 511 -30.75 65.20 -39.89
N LYS A 512 -30.36 64.45 -38.85
CA LYS A 512 -31.00 63.19 -38.43
C LYS A 512 -31.80 63.32 -37.14
N ASN A 513 -32.48 62.25 -36.75
CA ASN A 513 -33.24 62.17 -35.51
C ASN A 513 -32.60 61.17 -34.55
N ILE A 514 -32.78 61.42 -33.26
CA ILE A 514 -32.50 60.46 -32.20
C ILE A 514 -33.80 60.29 -31.43
N TYR A 515 -34.23 59.04 -31.30
CA TYR A 515 -35.47 58.67 -30.63
C TYR A 515 -35.14 58.07 -29.27
N ILE A 516 -35.68 58.66 -28.22
CA ILE A 516 -35.55 58.20 -26.85
C ILE A 516 -36.92 57.70 -26.40
N ARG A 517 -37.03 56.41 -26.10
CA ARG A 517 -38.27 55.77 -25.65
C ARG A 517 -38.11 55.22 -24.25
N LEU A 518 -38.94 55.71 -23.33
CA LEU A 518 -38.98 55.25 -21.95
C LEU A 518 -40.31 54.53 -21.70
N CYS A 519 -40.23 53.26 -21.29
CA CYS A 519 -41.43 52.47 -20.97
C CYS A 519 -41.21 51.54 -19.79
N GLN A 520 -42.30 51.14 -19.14
CA GLN A 520 -42.28 50.07 -18.14
C GLN A 520 -42.63 48.74 -18.82
N ARG A 521 -41.83 47.70 -18.57
CA ARG A 521 -42.10 46.32 -18.98
C ARG A 521 -41.93 45.39 -17.80
N ASP A 522 -43.01 44.72 -17.39
CA ASP A 522 -43.04 43.81 -16.24
C ASP A 522 -42.40 44.45 -14.98
N SER A 523 -41.28 43.90 -14.51
CA SER A 523 -40.51 44.34 -13.34
C SER A 523 -39.33 45.26 -13.67
N TYR A 524 -39.30 45.85 -14.87
CA TYR A 524 -38.21 46.71 -15.34
C TYR A 524 -38.71 48.01 -15.98
N ILE A 525 -37.95 49.08 -15.77
CA ILE A 525 -38.03 50.32 -16.56
C ILE A 525 -37.01 50.21 -17.69
N ARG A 526 -37.50 50.29 -18.93
CA ARG A 526 -36.70 50.23 -20.15
C ARG A 526 -36.47 51.63 -20.70
N SER A 527 -35.20 51.95 -20.97
CA SER A 527 -34.76 53.14 -21.69
C SER A 527 -34.11 52.72 -23.01
N GLU A 528 -34.72 53.11 -24.12
CA GLU A 528 -34.22 52.87 -25.48
C GLU A 528 -33.70 54.19 -26.06
N VAL A 529 -32.47 54.18 -26.57
CA VAL A 529 -31.87 55.31 -27.28
C VAL A 529 -31.51 54.84 -28.69
N GLN A 530 -32.27 55.31 -29.67
CA GLN A 530 -32.10 54.96 -31.07
C GLN A 530 -31.51 56.12 -31.87
N ASP A 531 -30.40 55.86 -32.55
CA ASP A 531 -29.77 56.76 -33.51
C ASP A 531 -30.06 56.35 -34.96
N GLU A 532 -29.92 57.29 -35.89
CA GLU A 532 -29.95 57.06 -37.34
C GLU A 532 -28.52 57.06 -37.93
N GLY A 533 -27.57 56.51 -37.18
CA GLY A 533 -26.15 56.45 -37.51
C GLY A 533 -25.79 55.38 -38.54
N THR A 534 -24.49 55.10 -38.67
CA THR A 534 -23.97 54.07 -39.59
C THR A 534 -24.35 52.64 -39.19
N GLY A 535 -24.91 52.45 -38.00
CA GLY A 535 -25.16 51.14 -37.41
C GLY A 535 -23.87 50.37 -37.10
N LEU A 536 -24.03 49.12 -36.67
CA LEU A 536 -22.97 48.20 -36.30
C LEU A 536 -22.96 46.96 -37.21
N SER A 537 -21.77 46.45 -37.51
CA SER A 537 -21.60 45.20 -38.26
C SER A 537 -21.89 43.97 -37.40
N GLU A 538 -22.22 42.83 -38.02
CA GLU A 538 -22.38 41.55 -37.30
C GLU A 538 -21.11 41.13 -36.53
N SER A 539 -19.93 41.54 -37.01
CA SER A 539 -18.66 41.31 -36.31
C SER A 539 -18.40 42.26 -35.13
N ASP A 540 -19.05 43.42 -35.10
CA ASP A 540 -18.90 44.44 -34.06
C ASP A 540 -19.85 44.21 -32.88
N LEU A 541 -21.06 43.70 -33.13
CA LEU A 541 -22.09 43.45 -32.11
C LEU A 541 -21.60 42.57 -30.93
N PRO A 542 -20.90 41.43 -31.16
CA PRO A 542 -20.37 40.61 -30.07
C PRO A 542 -19.31 41.31 -29.22
N LYS A 543 -18.64 42.33 -29.79
CA LYS A 543 -17.52 43.04 -29.16
C LYS A 543 -17.93 44.40 -28.58
N LEU A 544 -19.17 44.84 -28.80
CA LEU A 544 -19.68 46.17 -28.47
C LEU A 544 -19.43 46.61 -27.02
N PHE A 545 -19.59 45.68 -26.08
CA PHE A 545 -19.37 45.91 -24.65
C PHE A 545 -18.05 45.32 -24.15
N GLY A 546 -17.13 45.00 -25.05
CA GLY A 546 -15.77 44.55 -24.72
C GLY A 546 -14.90 45.71 -24.23
N LYS A 547 -13.98 45.43 -23.31
CA LYS A 547 -13.00 46.40 -22.81
C LYS A 547 -12.13 46.88 -23.99
N PHE A 548 -11.99 48.19 -24.21
CA PHE A 548 -11.15 48.80 -25.25
C PHE A 548 -11.43 48.37 -26.69
N THR A 549 -12.64 47.88 -26.96
CA THR A 549 -12.99 47.49 -28.32
C THR A 549 -13.18 48.74 -29.18
N ARG A 550 -12.33 48.91 -30.20
CA ARG A 550 -12.54 49.91 -31.26
C ARG A 550 -13.39 49.27 -32.36
N LEU A 551 -14.61 49.74 -32.48
CA LEU A 551 -15.56 49.29 -33.50
C LEU A 551 -15.22 49.94 -34.85
N SER A 552 -15.67 49.32 -35.94
CA SER A 552 -15.44 49.84 -37.29
C SER A 552 -16.12 51.20 -37.54
N SER A 553 -17.21 51.47 -36.83
CA SER A 553 -17.97 52.73 -36.87
C SER A 553 -17.15 53.90 -36.33
N LYS A 554 -16.95 54.94 -37.15
CA LYS A 554 -16.26 56.17 -36.75
C LYS A 554 -17.25 57.29 -36.40
N PRO A 555 -16.93 58.12 -35.40
CA PRO A 555 -17.67 59.34 -35.08
C PRO A 555 -17.82 60.27 -36.30
N THR A 556 -19.02 60.80 -36.51
CA THR A 556 -19.33 61.60 -37.72
C THR A 556 -18.72 63.01 -37.67
N GLY A 557 -18.31 63.47 -36.50
CA GLY A 557 -17.70 64.79 -36.28
C GLY A 557 -16.22 64.76 -35.90
N GLY A 558 -15.52 63.64 -36.10
CA GLY A 558 -14.09 63.52 -35.76
C GLY A 558 -13.78 63.44 -34.26
N GLU A 559 -14.79 63.21 -33.43
CA GLU A 559 -14.67 63.18 -31.96
C GLU A 559 -13.90 61.93 -31.48
N HIS A 560 -12.98 62.06 -30.51
CA HIS A 560 -12.22 60.91 -29.98
C HIS A 560 -13.11 59.89 -29.27
N SER A 561 -12.84 58.59 -29.45
CA SER A 561 -13.53 57.47 -28.78
C SER A 561 -12.55 56.63 -27.99
N THR A 562 -12.78 56.45 -26.69
CA THR A 562 -11.91 55.68 -25.79
C THR A 562 -12.20 54.18 -25.80
N GLY A 563 -13.35 53.75 -26.36
CA GLY A 563 -13.78 52.34 -26.34
C GLY A 563 -14.12 51.81 -24.94
N LEU A 564 -14.16 52.67 -23.91
CA LEU A 564 -14.44 52.30 -22.52
C LEU A 564 -15.86 52.62 -22.06
N GLY A 565 -16.53 53.59 -22.70
CA GLY A 565 -17.84 54.09 -22.25
C GLY A 565 -18.89 52.99 -22.15
N LEU A 566 -19.06 52.19 -23.21
CA LEU A 566 -20.06 51.13 -23.23
C LEU A 566 -19.70 49.95 -22.29
N PHE A 567 -18.41 49.65 -22.12
CA PHE A 567 -17.98 48.65 -21.13
C PHE A 567 -18.36 49.09 -19.70
N ILE A 568 -18.12 50.36 -19.36
CA ILE A 568 -18.50 50.93 -18.06
C ILE A 568 -20.03 50.90 -17.88
N VAL A 569 -20.78 51.31 -18.91
CA VAL A 569 -22.26 51.21 -18.89
C VAL A 569 -22.70 49.79 -18.59
N LYS A 570 -22.15 48.78 -19.28
CA LYS A 570 -22.48 47.38 -19.02
C LYS A 570 -22.22 46.97 -17.58
N LYS A 571 -21.04 47.29 -17.05
CA LYS A 571 -20.68 46.93 -15.68
C LYS A 571 -21.54 47.63 -14.63
N LEU A 572 -21.85 48.92 -14.81
CA LEU A 572 -22.70 49.66 -13.90
C LEU A 572 -24.16 49.17 -13.94
N VAL A 573 -24.69 48.88 -15.12
CA VAL A 573 -26.04 48.31 -15.28
C VAL A 573 -26.13 46.91 -14.66
N GLU A 574 -25.16 46.04 -14.93
CA GLU A 574 -25.08 44.69 -14.32
C GLU A 574 -24.98 44.77 -12.79
N ALA A 575 -24.18 45.68 -12.26
CA ALA A 575 -24.02 45.88 -10.82
C ALA A 575 -25.30 46.42 -10.14
N MET A 576 -26.14 47.16 -10.88
CA MET A 576 -27.48 47.56 -10.47
C MET A 576 -28.56 46.51 -10.75
N LYS A 577 -28.17 45.27 -11.10
CA LYS A 577 -29.08 44.15 -11.46
C LYS A 577 -29.98 44.44 -12.67
N GLY A 578 -29.58 45.38 -13.52
CA GLY A 578 -30.22 45.70 -14.78
C GLY A 578 -29.69 44.87 -15.94
N LYS A 579 -30.17 45.18 -17.15
CA LYS A 579 -29.70 44.58 -18.42
C LYS A 579 -29.36 45.68 -19.42
N VAL A 580 -28.36 45.46 -20.26
CA VAL A 580 -28.05 46.34 -21.39
C VAL A 580 -27.69 45.52 -22.62
N TRP A 581 -28.21 45.92 -23.77
CA TRP A 581 -27.87 45.35 -25.07
C TRP A 581 -28.05 46.38 -26.18
N CYS A 582 -27.75 45.99 -27.42
CA CYS A 582 -27.93 46.83 -28.60
C CYS A 582 -28.54 46.03 -29.74
N GLU A 583 -29.47 46.66 -30.45
CA GLU A 583 -30.08 46.17 -31.67
C GLU A 583 -29.68 47.12 -32.80
N SER A 584 -28.96 46.63 -33.81
CA SER A 584 -28.45 47.46 -34.89
C SER A 584 -28.28 46.65 -36.18
N GLN A 585 -28.50 47.33 -37.31
CA GLN A 585 -28.16 46.83 -38.64
C GLN A 585 -27.29 47.87 -39.34
N LEU A 586 -26.24 47.41 -40.03
CA LEU A 586 -25.33 48.29 -40.76
C LEU A 586 -26.11 49.17 -41.77
N GLY A 587 -25.91 50.49 -41.68
CA GLY A 587 -26.57 51.50 -42.49
C GLY A 587 -27.95 51.96 -42.00
N GLN A 588 -28.50 51.37 -40.93
CA GLN A 588 -29.84 51.69 -40.41
C GLN A 588 -29.84 52.28 -38.99
N GLY A 589 -28.66 52.61 -38.44
CA GLY A 589 -28.50 53.11 -37.08
C GLY A 589 -28.44 52.02 -36.01
N ALA A 590 -28.40 52.43 -34.75
CA ALA A 590 -28.34 51.54 -33.60
C ALA A 590 -29.35 51.93 -32.52
N THR A 591 -29.90 50.93 -31.83
CA THR A 591 -30.77 51.10 -30.68
C THR A 591 -30.09 50.51 -29.46
N PHE A 592 -29.69 51.36 -28.52
CA PHE A 592 -29.12 50.95 -27.24
C PHE A 592 -30.24 50.85 -26.21
N ILE A 593 -30.35 49.72 -25.53
CA ILE A 593 -31.46 49.42 -24.64
C ILE A 593 -30.90 49.08 -23.26
N VAL A 594 -31.38 49.79 -22.24
CA VAL A 594 -31.07 49.53 -20.83
C VAL A 594 -32.36 49.26 -20.07
N GLU A 595 -32.34 48.27 -19.19
CA GLU A 595 -33.42 47.93 -18.27
C GLU A 595 -32.94 48.04 -16.83
N PHE A 596 -33.67 48.78 -16.00
CA PHE A 596 -33.44 48.89 -14.56
C PHE A 596 -34.60 48.27 -13.77
N PRO A 597 -34.36 47.54 -12.67
CA PRO A 597 -35.43 46.97 -11.85
C PRO A 597 -36.38 48.05 -11.31
N THR A 598 -37.68 47.75 -11.25
CA THR A 598 -38.64 48.55 -10.48
C THR A 598 -38.48 48.28 -8.97
N PRO A 599 -38.79 49.23 -8.07
CA PRO A 599 -38.73 49.05 -6.62
C PRO A 599 -39.57 47.90 -6.06
#